data_AF-A0A6P0Z9A2-F1
#
_entry.id   AF-A0A6P0Z9A2-F1
#
_cell.length_a   1.000
_cell.length_b   1.000
_cell.length_c   1.000
_cell.angle_alpha   90.00
_cell.angle_beta   90.00
_cell.angle_gamma   90.00
#
_symmetry.space_group_name_H-M   'P 1'
#
loop_
_entity.id
_entity.type
_entity.pdbx_description
1 polymer ?
#
loop_
_entity_poly.entity_id
_entity_poly.type
_entity_poly.pdbx_seq_one_letter_code
_entity_poly.pdbx_strand_id
1 'polypeptide(L)'
;MRTPSLSVIGNSSKRILVRTAVLALAVVAFFFASDIALPQSAAAYPFWAQQTAPETPREATGRIVCANCHLAAKPAEVEVPQSVKPDTVFKAMVNIPYDLDTQQVLGDGSKGGLNV
;
A
#
# COMPACT_ATOMS: atom_id res chain seq x y z
N MET A 1 -43.39 37.07 -24.06
CA MET A 1 -42.37 36.17 -23.46
C MET A 1 -42.87 35.74 -22.09
N ARG A 2 -43.13 34.44 -21.86
CA ARG A 2 -43.52 33.93 -20.52
C ARG A 2 -42.24 33.71 -19.70
N THR A 3 -42.03 34.51 -18.66
CA THR A 3 -40.99 34.24 -17.67
C THR A 3 -41.41 33.03 -16.82
N PRO A 4 -40.53 32.03 -16.62
CA PRO A 4 -40.86 30.89 -15.77
C PRO A 4 -41.10 31.32 -14.32
N SER A 5 -42.11 30.74 -13.65
CA SER A 5 -42.42 31.07 -12.26
C SER A 5 -41.30 30.61 -11.32
N LEU A 6 -41.10 31.34 -10.22
CA LEU A 6 -40.09 31.05 -9.19
C LEU A 6 -40.16 29.60 -8.66
N SER A 7 -41.36 29.01 -8.64
CA SER A 7 -41.59 27.61 -8.25
C SER A 7 -41.01 26.59 -9.23
N VAL A 8 -41.05 26.85 -10.54
CA VAL A 8 -40.48 25.98 -11.59
C VAL A 8 -38.96 26.03 -11.57
N ILE A 9 -38.38 27.21 -11.32
CA ILE A 9 -36.94 27.40 -11.16
C ILE A 9 -36.45 26.67 -9.90
N GLY A 10 -37.14 26.84 -8.76
CA GLY A 10 -36.79 26.15 -7.50
C GLY A 10 -36.87 24.63 -7.58
N ASN A 11 -37.89 24.07 -8.25
CA ASN A 11 -37.99 22.61 -8.45
C ASN A 11 -36.93 22.07 -9.42
N SER A 12 -36.55 22.85 -10.43
CA SER A 12 -35.47 22.49 -11.36
C SER A 12 -34.11 22.51 -10.66
N SER A 13 -33.83 23.51 -9.82
CA SER A 13 -32.62 23.59 -9.01
C SER A 13 -32.53 22.45 -7.98
N LYS A 14 -33.63 22.10 -7.30
CA LYS A 14 -33.70 20.94 -6.39
C LYS A 14 -33.48 19.61 -7.11
N ARG A 15 -33.93 19.50 -8.36
CA ARG A 15 -33.69 18.32 -9.21
C ARG A 15 -32.23 18.23 -9.65
N ILE A 16 -31.58 19.38 -9.91
CA ILE A 16 -30.15 19.47 -10.27
C ILE A 16 -29.26 19.09 -9.08
N LEU A 17 -29.26 19.87 -7.99
CA LEU A 17 -29.64 19.32 -6.68
C LEU A 17 -29.30 17.86 -6.34
N VAL A 18 -30.40 17.12 -6.22
CA VAL A 18 -30.45 15.68 -5.97
C VAL A 18 -29.67 14.88 -7.01
N ARG A 19 -29.75 15.23 -8.31
CA ARG A 19 -29.01 14.49 -9.35
C ARG A 19 -27.51 14.58 -9.16
N THR A 20 -26.99 15.77 -8.84
CA THR A 20 -25.57 15.97 -8.56
C THR A 20 -25.13 15.20 -7.30
N ALA A 21 -25.95 15.18 -6.25
CA ALA A 21 -25.68 14.41 -5.04
C ALA A 21 -25.68 12.89 -5.31
N VAL A 22 -26.65 12.37 -6.08
CA VAL A 22 -26.71 10.96 -6.45
C VAL A 22 -25.52 10.55 -7.32
N LEU A 23 -25.13 11.38 -8.29
CA LEU A 23 -23.92 11.15 -9.09
C LEU A 23 -22.66 11.12 -8.23
N ALA A 24 -22.50 12.08 -7.32
CA ALA A 24 -21.36 12.10 -6.40
C ALA A 24 -21.29 10.83 -5.54
N LEU A 25 -22.41 10.40 -4.97
CA LEU A 25 -22.50 9.17 -4.20
C LEU A 25 -22.17 7.93 -5.05
N ALA A 26 -22.65 7.87 -6.28
CA ALA A 26 -22.35 6.76 -7.19
C ALA A 26 -20.86 6.70 -7.55
N VAL A 27 -20.21 7.84 -7.80
CA VAL A 27 -18.76 7.90 -8.08
C VAL A 27 -17.96 7.45 -6.85
N VAL A 28 -18.31 7.94 -5.66
CA VAL A 28 -17.64 7.55 -4.42
C VAL A 28 -17.81 6.05 -4.15
N ALA A 29 -19.02 5.52 -4.31
CA ALA A 29 -19.28 4.10 -4.15
C ALA A 29 -18.50 3.25 -5.17
N PHE A 30 -18.45 3.67 -6.43
CA PHE A 30 -17.69 2.97 -7.47
C PHE A 30 -16.18 2.96 -7.16
N PHE A 31 -15.62 4.08 -6.69
CA PHE A 31 -14.21 4.16 -6.30
C PHE A 31 -13.87 3.13 -5.22
N PHE A 32 -14.64 3.08 -4.12
CA PHE A 32 -14.38 2.11 -3.05
C PHE A 32 -14.70 0.66 -3.44
N ALA A 33 -15.73 0.43 -4.27
CA ALA A 33 -16.05 -0.91 -4.75
C ALA A 33 -14.95 -1.47 -5.68
N SER A 34 -14.27 -0.60 -6.43
CA SER A 34 -13.20 -1.01 -7.35
C SER A 34 -11.98 -1.57 -6.61
N ASP A 35 -11.66 -1.04 -5.43
CA ASP A 35 -10.57 -1.49 -4.57
C ASP A 35 -10.80 -2.94 -4.06
N ILE A 36 -12.07 -3.27 -3.76
CA ILE A 36 -12.47 -4.63 -3.35
C ILE A 36 -12.47 -5.59 -4.55
N ALA A 37 -12.91 -5.12 -5.71
CA ALA A 37 -13.04 -5.97 -6.90
C ALA A 37 -11.70 -6.26 -7.59
N LEU A 38 -10.72 -5.35 -7.48
CA LEU A 38 -9.40 -5.45 -8.11
C LEU A 38 -8.30 -5.10 -7.09
N PRO A 39 -8.04 -5.98 -6.11
CA PRO A 39 -7.03 -5.71 -5.10
C PRO A 39 -5.67 -5.52 -5.77
N GLN A 40 -5.07 -4.34 -5.59
CA GLN A 40 -3.71 -4.10 -6.07
C GLN A 40 -2.73 -4.97 -5.28
N SER A 41 -1.79 -5.61 -5.96
CA SER A 41 -0.76 -6.38 -5.27
C SER A 41 0.03 -5.45 -4.35
N ALA A 42 0.20 -5.86 -3.09
CA ALA A 42 1.10 -5.22 -2.16
C ALA A 42 2.52 -5.47 -2.66
N ALA A 43 2.96 -4.57 -3.50
CA ALA A 43 4.28 -4.60 -4.01
C ALA A 43 5.12 -3.84 -2.96
N ALA A 44 6.00 -4.56 -2.28
CA ALA A 44 6.78 -4.04 -1.16
C ALA A 44 8.26 -4.43 -1.32
N TYR A 45 8.91 -3.84 -2.32
CA TYR A 45 10.34 -3.91 -2.58
C TYR A 45 11.11 -2.79 -1.86
N PRO A 46 12.43 -2.95 -1.63
CA PRO A 46 13.25 -1.94 -0.98
C PRO A 46 13.20 -0.54 -1.63
N PHE A 47 13.03 -0.45 -2.95
CA PHE A 47 12.97 0.85 -3.63
C PHE A 47 11.73 1.67 -3.24
N TRP A 48 10.62 1.03 -2.86
CA TRP A 48 9.47 1.79 -2.35
C TRP A 48 9.70 2.31 -0.94
N ALA A 49 10.47 1.62 -0.11
CA ALA A 49 10.91 2.18 1.16
C ALA A 49 11.75 3.45 0.92
N GLN A 50 12.65 3.42 -0.07
CA GLN A 50 13.43 4.61 -0.46
C GLN A 50 12.54 5.73 -1.01
N GLN A 51 11.53 5.41 -1.81
CA GLN A 51 10.63 6.40 -2.38
C GLN A 51 9.69 7.02 -1.34
N THR A 52 9.18 6.23 -0.39
CA THR A 52 8.17 6.67 0.59
C THR A 52 8.76 7.22 1.88
N ALA A 53 9.96 6.76 2.25
CA ALA A 53 10.72 7.23 3.40
C ALA A 53 12.17 7.59 2.99
N PRO A 54 12.36 8.63 2.17
CA PRO A 54 13.66 8.96 1.56
C PRO A 54 14.75 9.35 2.55
N GLU A 55 14.37 9.93 3.68
CA GLU A 55 15.33 10.38 4.70
C GLU A 55 15.89 9.22 5.53
N THR A 56 15.06 8.25 5.88
CA THR A 56 15.49 7.12 6.73
C THR A 56 14.53 5.92 6.60
N PRO A 57 15.06 4.69 6.45
CA PRO A 57 14.24 3.48 6.51
C PRO A 57 13.87 3.07 7.95
N ARG A 58 14.33 3.81 8.97
CA ARG A 58 14.12 3.54 10.39
C ARG A 58 13.36 4.68 11.06
N GLU A 59 12.20 4.35 11.62
CA GLU A 59 11.36 5.25 12.40
C GLU A 59 11.99 5.58 13.77
N ALA A 60 11.52 6.65 14.42
CA ALA A 60 12.02 7.07 15.74
C ALA A 60 11.82 6.01 16.84
N THR A 61 10.82 5.12 16.66
CA THR A 61 10.56 3.97 17.53
C THR A 61 11.58 2.84 17.36
N GLY A 62 12.42 2.92 16.33
CA GLY A 62 13.34 1.86 15.91
C GLY A 62 12.71 0.86 14.93
N ARG A 63 11.41 0.98 14.62
CA ARG A 63 10.71 0.16 13.62
C ARG A 63 11.22 0.46 12.21
N ILE A 64 11.34 -0.58 11.37
CA ILE A 64 11.74 -0.45 9.97
C ILE A 64 10.49 -0.27 9.10
N VAL A 65 10.55 0.68 8.16
CA VAL A 65 9.40 1.09 7.33
C VAL A 65 8.82 -0.03 6.45
N CYS A 66 9.58 -1.11 6.21
CA CYS A 66 9.09 -2.32 5.53
C CYS A 66 7.83 -2.87 6.22
N ALA A 67 7.73 -2.73 7.54
CA ALA A 67 6.59 -3.19 8.33
C ALA A 67 5.29 -2.39 8.09
N ASN A 68 5.34 -1.27 7.37
CA ASN A 68 4.14 -0.51 6.98
C ASN A 68 3.38 -1.18 5.81
N CYS A 69 4.04 -2.06 5.07
CA CYS A 69 3.42 -2.86 3.99
C CYS A 69 3.48 -4.37 4.26
N HIS A 70 4.60 -4.87 4.80
CA HIS A 70 4.76 -6.28 5.19
C HIS A 70 4.23 -6.49 6.61
N LEU A 71 2.94 -6.78 6.71
CA LEU A 71 2.21 -6.84 7.99
C LEU A 71 2.48 -8.13 8.79
N ALA A 72 2.89 -9.20 8.11
CA ALA A 72 3.23 -10.47 8.75
C ALA A 72 4.65 -10.42 9.33
N ALA A 73 4.81 -10.88 10.56
CA ALA A 73 6.11 -10.99 11.20
C ALA A 73 6.73 -12.39 10.98
N LYS A 74 7.97 -12.41 10.52
CA LYS A 74 8.83 -13.60 10.45
C LYS A 74 10.20 -13.27 11.04
N PRO A 75 10.89 -14.24 11.68
CA PRO A 75 12.20 -13.99 12.25
C PRO A 75 13.22 -13.69 11.14
N ALA A 76 14.13 -12.77 11.41
CA ALA A 76 15.32 -12.51 10.63
C ALA A 76 16.50 -12.43 11.58
N GLU A 77 17.65 -12.94 11.15
CA GLU A 77 18.85 -13.05 11.99
C GLU A 77 20.01 -12.30 11.34
N VAL A 78 20.91 -11.79 12.18
CA VAL A 78 22.11 -11.08 11.73
C VAL A 78 23.31 -11.65 12.46
N GLU A 79 24.30 -12.09 11.69
CA GLU A 79 25.60 -12.52 12.20
C GLU A 79 26.66 -11.50 11.80
N VAL A 80 27.34 -10.96 12.79
CA VAL A 80 28.46 -10.03 12.62
C VAL A 80 29.60 -10.43 13.57
N PRO A 81 30.86 -10.15 13.21
CA PRO A 81 31.97 -10.30 14.14
C PRO A 81 31.73 -9.43 15.38
N GLN A 82 32.09 -9.94 16.55
CA GLN A 82 31.96 -9.18 17.80
C GLN A 82 32.75 -7.86 17.77
N SER A 83 33.90 -7.84 17.09
CA SER A 83 34.72 -6.65 16.88
C SER A 83 35.50 -6.73 15.57
N VAL A 84 35.87 -5.57 15.02
CA VAL A 84 36.65 -5.43 13.79
C VAL A 84 37.71 -4.35 13.96
N LYS A 85 38.84 -4.46 13.25
CA LYS A 85 39.83 -3.39 13.18
C LYS A 85 39.34 -2.28 12.22
N PRO A 86 39.79 -1.02 12.40
CA PRO A 86 39.60 0.01 11.40
C PRO A 86 40.17 -0.43 10.04
N ASP A 87 39.54 0.03 8.96
CA ASP A 87 39.97 -0.23 7.57
C ASP A 87 40.15 -1.73 7.23
N THR A 88 39.27 -2.59 7.77
CA THR A 88 39.28 -4.04 7.51
C THR A 88 37.94 -4.50 6.96
N VAL A 89 37.97 -5.26 5.87
CA VAL A 89 36.78 -5.88 5.28
C VAL A 89 36.30 -7.02 6.19
N PHE A 90 35.01 -7.04 6.50
CA PHE A 90 34.37 -8.13 7.25
C PHE A 90 33.03 -8.51 6.63
N LYS A 91 32.48 -9.66 7.03
CA LYS A 91 31.19 -10.17 6.56
C LYS A 91 30.10 -9.88 7.59
N ALA A 92 29.01 -9.26 7.15
CA ALA A 92 27.74 -9.25 7.89
C ALA A 92 26.78 -10.18 7.15
N MET A 93 26.32 -11.26 7.79
CA MET A 93 25.33 -12.16 7.21
C MET A 93 23.94 -11.80 7.71
N VAL A 94 22.99 -11.71 6.79
CA VAL A 94 21.57 -11.50 7.09
C VAL A 94 20.83 -12.76 6.64
N ASN A 95 20.24 -13.48 7.59
CA ASN A 95 19.48 -14.69 7.31
C ASN A 95 17.98 -14.37 7.41
N ILE A 96 17.22 -14.71 6.36
CA ILE A 96 15.76 -14.55 6.30
C ILE A 96 15.16 -15.95 6.05
N PRO A 97 15.05 -16.78 7.10
CA PRO A 97 14.60 -18.16 6.93
C PRO A 97 13.11 -18.22 6.59
N TYR A 98 12.77 -19.08 5.63
CA TYR A 98 11.40 -19.46 5.33
C TYR A 98 11.36 -20.92 4.88
N ASP A 99 10.17 -21.52 4.94
CA ASP A 99 9.94 -22.87 4.44
C ASP A 99 9.95 -22.88 2.91
N LEU A 100 10.94 -23.56 2.32
CA LEU A 100 11.14 -23.63 0.87
C LEU A 100 10.09 -24.48 0.16
N ASP A 101 9.40 -25.36 0.88
CA ASP A 101 8.30 -26.17 0.33
C ASP A 101 6.98 -25.38 0.28
N THR A 102 6.92 -24.24 0.97
CA THR A 102 5.76 -23.35 0.96
C THR A 102 5.81 -22.37 -0.22
N GLN A 103 4.66 -22.20 -0.89
CA GLN A 103 4.47 -21.25 -1.98
C GLN A 103 3.61 -20.06 -1.57
N GLN A 104 3.84 -18.91 -2.20
CA GLN A 104 3.00 -17.72 -2.09
C GLN A 104 2.05 -17.61 -3.29
N VAL A 105 1.01 -16.77 -3.13
CA VAL A 105 0.13 -16.35 -4.25
C VAL A 105 0.76 -15.13 -4.92
N LEU A 106 0.97 -15.20 -6.23
CA LEU A 106 1.54 -14.13 -7.03
C LEU A 106 0.48 -13.09 -7.44
N GLY A 107 0.92 -11.99 -8.05
CA GLY A 107 0.04 -10.90 -8.47
C GLY A 107 -1.01 -11.29 -9.53
N ASP A 108 -0.79 -12.39 -10.25
CA ASP A 108 -1.75 -12.95 -11.21
C ASP A 108 -2.68 -14.03 -10.60
N GLY A 109 -2.53 -14.32 -9.30
CA GLY A 109 -3.26 -15.35 -8.58
C GLY A 109 -2.68 -16.76 -8.68
N SER A 110 -1.63 -16.97 -9.47
CA SER A 110 -0.92 -18.26 -9.52
C SER A 110 -0.07 -18.51 -8.27
N LYS A 111 0.34 -19.75 -8.04
CA LYS A 111 1.29 -20.08 -6.95
C LYS A 111 2.73 -20.04 -7.45
N GLY A 112 3.62 -19.50 -6.63
CA GLY A 112 5.05 -19.44 -6.92
C GLY A 112 5.92 -19.36 -5.66
N GLY A 113 7.24 -19.39 -5.87
CA GLY A 113 8.20 -19.22 -4.78
C GLY A 113 8.20 -17.80 -4.20
N LEU A 114 8.78 -17.66 -3.01
CA LEU A 114 9.04 -16.36 -2.37
C LEU A 114 10.39 -15.82 -2.82
N ASN A 115 10.50 -14.48 -2.85
CA ASN A 115 11.75 -13.77 -3.09
C ASN A 115 12.21 -13.12 -1.78
N VAL A 116 13.52 -13.02 -1.59
CA VAL A 116 14.18 -12.28 -0.49
C VAL A 116 15.29 -11.40 -1.04
#